data_AF-M1B2B7-F1
#
_entry.id   AF-M1B2B7-F1
#
_cell.length_a   1.000
_cell.length_b   1.000
_cell.length_c   1.000
_cell.angle_alpha   90.00
_cell.angle_beta   90.00
_cell.angle_gamma   90.00
#
_symmetry.space_group_name_H-M   'P 1'
#
loop_
_entity.id
_entity.type
_entity.pdbx_description
1 polymer ?
#
loop_
_entity_poly.entity_id
_entity_poly.type
_entity_poly.pdbx_seq_one_letter_code
_entity_poly.pdbx_strand_id
1 'polypeptide(L)' 'MSRELMGLLKRQRENDRSYYQLCHLVRQGEQPREGFFLLANLIEDPVGGSMGYQDWILQVHRQVQQNA' A
#
# COMPACT_ATOMS: atom_id res chain seq x y z
N MET A 1 -11.26 19.09 -12.20
CA MET A 1 -10.10 18.36 -11.61
C MET A 1 -8.96 19.35 -11.43
N SER A 2 -8.27 19.31 -10.28
CA SER A 2 -7.14 20.21 -10.00
C SER A 2 -6.04 20.04 -11.05
N ARG A 3 -5.46 21.14 -11.55
CA ARG A 3 -4.36 21.13 -12.53
C ARG A 3 -3.14 20.40 -11.99
N GLU A 4 -2.87 20.55 -10.69
CA GLU A 4 -1.73 19.93 -10.02
C GLU A 4 -1.86 18.40 -9.97
N LEU A 5 -3.03 17.90 -9.54
CA LEU A 5 -3.31 16.46 -9.50
C LEU A 5 -3.16 15.83 -10.88
N MET A 6 -3.72 16.47 -11.92
CA MET A 6 -3.58 15.98 -13.29
C MET A 6 -2.13 15.98 -13.77
N GLY A 7 -1.34 16.97 -13.36
CA GLY A 7 0.10 17.03 -13.62
C GLY A 7 0.85 15.85 -12.99
N LEU A 8 0.54 15.50 -11.75
CA LEU A 8 1.14 14.34 -11.06
C LEU A 8 0.77 13.01 -11.74
N LEU A 9 -0.50 12.81 -12.08
CA LEU A 9 -0.95 11.60 -12.77
C LEU A 9 -0.29 11.43 -14.14
N LYS A 10 -0.10 12.53 -14.88
CA LYS A 10 0.59 12.51 -16.17
C LYS A 10 2.06 12.10 -16.00
N ARG A 11 2.77 12.69 -15.05
CA ARG A 11 4.18 12.34 -14.76
C ARG A 11 4.34 10.86 -14.41
N GLN A 12 3.43 10.29 -13.61
CA GLN A 12 3.49 8.86 -13.28
C GLN A 12 3.29 7.95 -14.50
N ARG A 13 2.37 8.31 -15.40
CA ARG A 13 2.14 7.56 -16.65
C ARG A 13 3.29 7.66 -17.65
N GLU A 14 4.04 8.76 -17.62
CA GLU A 14 5.18 8.95 -18.51
C GLU A 14 6.41 8.14 -18.07
N ASN A 15 6.48 7.78 -16.78
CA ASN A 15 7.58 7.01 -16.20
C ASN A 15 7.67 5.59 -16.75
N ASP A 16 6.52 4.91 -16.91
CA ASP A 16 6.44 3.59 -17.52
C ASP A 16 5.37 3.57 -18.62
N ARG A 17 5.85 3.55 -19.87
CA ARG A 17 4.98 3.52 -21.05
C ARG A 17 4.43 2.13 -21.37
N SER A 18 4.97 1.08 -20.75
CA SER A 18 4.49 -0.29 -20.95
C SER A 18 3.20 -0.57 -20.17
N TYR A 19 2.91 0.22 -19.13
CA TYR A 19 1.77 0.01 -18.26
C TYR A 19 1.01 1.30 -17.94
N TYR A 20 -0.28 1.34 -18.29
CA TYR A 20 -1.14 2.49 -17.98
C TYR A 20 -1.75 2.35 -16.57
N GLN A 21 -1.32 3.18 -15.62
CA GLN A 21 -1.90 3.15 -14.26
C GLN A 21 -3.31 3.75 -14.26
N LEU A 22 -4.33 2.89 -14.10
CA LEU A 22 -5.72 3.27 -13.92
C LEU A 22 -5.95 3.87 -12.54
N CYS A 23 -6.64 5.01 -12.46
CA CYS A 23 -6.97 5.64 -11.19
C CYS A 23 -8.27 5.08 -10.63
N HIS A 24 -8.24 4.63 -9.37
CA HIS A 24 -9.42 4.19 -8.63
C HIS A 24 -9.77 5.24 -7.57
N LEU A 25 -10.97 5.81 -7.65
CA LEU A 25 -11.49 6.64 -6.57
C LEU A 25 -12.08 5.73 -5.49
N VAL A 26 -11.58 5.91 -4.27
CA VAL A 26 -11.93 5.14 -3.08
C VAL A 26 -12.40 6.10 -2.01
N ARG A 27 -13.51 5.79 -1.35
CA ARG A 27 -13.98 6.53 -0.17
C ARG A 27 -13.70 5.71 1.09
N GLN A 28 -13.42 6.41 2.19
CA GLN A 28 -13.24 5.79 3.49
C GLN A 28 -14.52 5.06 3.91
N GLY A 29 -14.38 3.82 4.40
CA GLY A 29 -15.49 2.95 4.80
C GLY A 29 -16.22 2.25 3.65
N GLU A 30 -15.85 2.49 2.40
CA GLU A 30 -16.46 1.84 1.23
C GLU A 30 -15.92 0.42 1.05
N GLN A 31 -16.36 -0.53 1.87
CA GLN A 31 -15.94 -1.93 1.75
C GLN A 31 -16.79 -2.68 0.70
N PRO A 32 -16.18 -3.57 -0.12
CA PRO A 32 -14.80 -4.04 -0.07
C PRO A 32 -13.81 -3.20 -0.91
N ARG A 33 -14.28 -2.11 -1.54
CA ARG A 33 -13.48 -1.30 -2.48
C ARG A 33 -12.25 -0.71 -1.81
N GLU A 34 -12.41 -0.14 -0.63
CA GLU A 34 -11.33 0.41 0.18
C GLU A 34 -10.33 -0.67 0.60
N GLY A 35 -10.83 -1.81 1.08
CA GLY A 35 -10.01 -2.98 1.38
C GLY A 35 -9.13 -3.39 0.20
N PHE A 36 -9.74 -3.50 -0.98
CA PHE A 36 -9.07 -4.01 -2.18
C PHE A 36 -8.09 -3.01 -2.83
N PHE A 37 -8.50 -1.76 -3.05
CA PHE A 37 -7.69 -0.79 -3.80
C PHE A 37 -6.69 0.00 -2.94
N LEU A 38 -6.95 0.15 -1.63
CA LEU A 38 -6.12 0.96 -0.74
C LEU A 38 -5.47 0.12 0.35
N LEU A 39 -6.26 -0.48 1.24
CA LEU A 39 -5.74 -1.08 2.47
C LEU A 39 -4.84 -2.31 2.19
N ALA A 40 -5.17 -3.12 1.20
CA ALA A 40 -4.35 -4.27 0.81
C ALA A 40 -2.94 -3.88 0.29
N ASN A 41 -2.72 -2.62 -0.11
CA ASN A 41 -1.42 -2.12 -0.57
C ASN A 41 -0.59 -1.49 0.57
N LEU A 42 -1.16 -1.33 1.77
CA LEU A 42 -0.45 -0.86 2.96
C LEU A 42 0.24 -2.04 3.64
N ILE A 43 1.31 -2.55 3.02
CA ILE A 43 1.97 -3.81 3.40
C ILE A 43 2.57 -3.84 4.81
N GLU A 44 2.80 -2.67 5.41
CA GLU A 44 3.33 -2.57 6.77
C GLU A 44 2.23 -2.73 7.82
N ASP A 45 0.98 -2.44 7.44
CA ASP A 45 -0.16 -2.51 8.35
C ASP A 45 -0.68 -3.95 8.44
N PRO A 46 -1.11 -4.38 9.64
CA PRO A 46 -1.79 -5.66 9.80
C PRO A 46 -3.17 -5.60 9.11
N VAL A 47 -3.38 -6.46 8.11
CA VAL A 47 -4.64 -6.54 7.36
C VAL A 47 -5.11 -7.99 7.30
N GLY A 48 -6.37 -8.24 7.65
CA GLY A 48 -6.98 -9.57 7.48
C GLY A 48 -6.28 -10.69 8.26
N GLY A 49 -5.64 -10.38 9.39
CA GLY A 49 -4.90 -11.35 10.20
C GLY A 49 -3.45 -11.55 9.78
N SER A 50 -2.93 -10.77 8.82
CA SER A 50 -1.50 -10.72 8.54
C SER A 50 -0.72 -10.08 9.69
N MET A 51 0.55 -10.46 9.81
CA MET A 51 1.49 -9.81 10.72
C MET A 51 1.91 -8.45 10.13
N GLY A 52 1.79 -7.39 10.91
CA GLY A 52 2.31 -6.07 10.52
C GLY A 52 3.83 -6.01 10.59
N TYR A 53 4.42 -4.99 9.97
CA TYR A 53 5.87 -4.79 9.94
C TYR A 53 6.48 -4.69 11.35
N GLN A 54 5.81 -4.00 12.27
CA GLN A 54 6.28 -3.86 13.65
C GLN A 54 6.36 -5.22 14.37
N ASP A 55 5.33 -6.04 14.23
CA ASP A 55 5.28 -7.37 14.84
C ASP A 55 6.35 -8.30 14.22
N TRP A 56 6.56 -8.17 12.90
CA TRP A 56 7.60 -8.89 12.18
C TRP A 56 9.00 -8.54 12.70
N ILE A 57 9.30 -7.25 12.88
CA ILE A 57 10.58 -6.80 13.46
C ILE A 57 10.77 -7.33 14.87
N LEU A 58 9.73 -7.32 15.71
CA LEU A 58 9.79 -7.89 17.05
C LEU A 58 10.04 -9.41 17.03
N GLN A 59 9.43 -10.12 16.07
CA GLN A 59 9.70 -11.54 15.86
C GLN A 59 11.16 -11.78 15.47
N VAL A 60 11.67 -11.03 14.49
CA VAL A 60 13.08 -11.12 14.04
C VAL A 60 14.03 -10.85 15.20
N HIS A 61 13.79 -9.78 15.98
CA HIS A 61 14.59 -9.44 17.15
C HIS A 61 14.65 -10.60 18.16
N ARG A 62 13.49 -11.19 18.51
CA ARG A 62 13.43 -12.33 19.42
C ARG A 62 14.18 -13.55 18.88
N GLN A 63 14.06 -13.85 17.58
CA GLN A 63 14.76 -14.96 16.95
C GLN A 63 16.28 -14.79 16.96
N VAL A 64 16.77 -13.56 16.70
CA VAL A 64 18.20 -13.26 16.76
C VAL A 64 18.74 -13.44 18.19
N GLN A 65 18.01 -12.97 19.21
CA GLN A 65 18.42 -13.13 20.61
C GLN A 65 18.41 -14.58 21.10
N GLN A 66 17.52 -15.42 20.56
CA GLN A 66 17.45 -16.85 20.93
C GLN A 66 18.54 -17.70 20.26
N ASN A 67 19.07 -17.25 19.12
CA ASN A 67 20.09 -17.95 18.34
C ASN A 67 21.52 -17.41 18.59
N ALA A 68 21.68 -16.45 19.50
CA ALA A 68 22.97 -15.92 19.97
C ALA A 68 23.40 -16.63 21.27
#